data_AF-A0A968F611-F1
#
_entry.id   AF-A0A968F611-F1
#
_cell.length_a   1.000
_cell.length_b   1.000
_cell.length_c   1.000
_cell.angle_alpha   90.00
_cell.angle_beta   90.00
_cell.angle_gamma   90.00
#
_symmetry.space_group_name_H-M   'P 1'
#
loop_
_entity.id
_entity.type
_entity.pdbx_description
1 polymer ?
#
loop_
_entity_poly.entity_id
_entity_poly.type
_entity_poly.pdbx_seq_one_letter_code
_entity_poly.pdbx_strand_id
1 'polypeptide(L)'
;MNPEKGLTDLEEKVAETKSTSDESHEEGHKITAFTTGIFYRKPSPDAPPYAEEGETIEKGKVLGLIEVMKTFNQIIFPGTDSSNTGKIKKILAKDSQEVKLNQPLFLIEPGK
;
A
#
# COMPACT_ATOMS: atom_id res chain seq x y z
N MET A 1 40.21 -28.56 36.26
CA MET A 1 39.53 -27.71 37.26
C MET A 1 39.34 -26.34 36.65
N ASN A 2 38.13 -26.04 36.17
CA ASN A 2 37.62 -24.69 35.95
C ASN A 2 36.32 -24.65 36.77
N PRO A 3 36.22 -23.82 37.82
CA PRO A 3 35.03 -23.74 38.64
C PRO A 3 33.98 -22.79 38.04
N GLU A 4 32.75 -23.31 37.99
CA GLU A 4 31.48 -22.68 38.38
C GLU A 4 31.12 -21.27 37.85
N LYS A 5 30.17 -21.26 36.91
CA LYS A 5 28.80 -20.73 37.08
C LYS A 5 28.00 -21.24 35.87
N GLY A 6 26.94 -22.03 35.99
CA GLY A 6 25.90 -21.99 37.02
C GLY A 6 24.63 -21.52 36.33
N LEU A 7 23.78 -22.50 36.03
CA LEU A 7 22.39 -22.47 35.57
C LEU A 7 21.60 -21.19 35.91
N THR A 8 20.83 -20.74 34.90
CA THR A 8 19.40 -20.32 34.91
C THR A 8 18.96 -19.32 36.00
N ASP A 9 18.14 -18.31 35.72
CA ASP A 9 16.69 -18.48 35.61
C ASP A 9 16.01 -17.09 35.56
N LEU A 10 14.91 -17.02 34.80
CA LEU A 10 13.77 -16.08 34.88
C LEU A 10 13.89 -14.74 34.13
N GLU A 11 13.29 -14.61 32.94
CA GLU A 11 11.83 -14.38 32.67
C GLU A 11 11.48 -12.89 32.85
N GLU A 12 10.81 -12.16 31.95
CA GLU A 12 9.61 -12.44 31.15
C GLU A 12 9.60 -11.46 29.94
N LYS A 13 9.26 -11.90 28.72
CA LYS A 13 7.98 -11.59 28.02
C LYS A 13 7.91 -10.12 27.54
N VAL A 14 7.81 -9.85 26.25
CA VAL A 14 6.65 -10.18 25.41
C VAL A 14 7.11 -10.43 23.98
N ALA A 15 6.80 -11.64 23.50
CA ALA A 15 6.53 -11.87 22.10
C ALA A 15 5.21 -11.18 21.74
N GLU A 16 5.22 -10.30 20.74
CA GLU A 16 4.03 -10.08 19.92
C GLU A 16 4.42 -9.75 18.47
N THR A 17 4.60 -10.82 17.71
CA THR A 17 4.16 -10.90 16.33
C THR A 17 2.69 -10.45 16.23
N LYS A 18 2.43 -9.30 15.62
CA LYS A 18 1.25 -9.09 14.76
C LYS A 18 1.35 -7.83 13.91
N SER A 19 1.89 -7.98 12.70
CA SER A 19 1.29 -7.34 11.52
C SER A 19 1.02 -8.43 10.52
N THR A 20 0.00 -9.22 10.84
CA THR A 20 -0.82 -9.87 9.82
C THR A 20 -1.39 -8.73 8.97
N SER A 21 -0.93 -8.60 7.75
CA SER A 21 -1.75 -8.03 6.69
C SER A 21 -1.91 -9.14 5.69
N ASP A 22 -3.06 -9.79 5.81
CA ASP A 22 -3.64 -10.82 4.96
C ASP A 22 -2.94 -11.02 3.61
N GLU A 23 -2.21 -12.14 3.49
CA GLU A 23 -2.08 -12.82 2.20
C GLU A 23 -3.39 -13.55 1.88
N SER A 24 -4.50 -12.80 1.89
CA SER A 24 -5.61 -13.14 1.03
C SER A 24 -5.08 -13.05 -0.40
N HIS A 25 -5.06 -14.18 -1.12
CA HIS A 25 -4.92 -14.22 -2.57
C HIS A 25 -6.14 -13.52 -3.19
N GLU A 26 -6.22 -12.20 -3.03
CA GLU A 26 -7.20 -11.41 -3.75
C GLU A 26 -6.69 -11.26 -5.18
N GLU A 27 -7.28 -12.05 -6.08
CA GLU A 27 -7.05 -11.90 -7.51
C GLU A 27 -7.40 -10.47 -7.95
N GLY A 28 -6.44 -9.85 -8.64
CA GLY A 28 -6.52 -8.51 -9.19
C GLY A 28 -5.13 -7.93 -9.49
N HIS A 29 -5.09 -6.91 -10.34
CA HIS A 29 -3.87 -6.18 -10.67
C HIS A 29 -3.57 -5.16 -9.56
N LYS A 30 -2.40 -5.27 -8.92
CA LYS A 30 -2.01 -4.38 -7.83
C LYS A 30 -1.25 -3.18 -8.36
N ILE A 31 -1.69 -1.98 -7.98
CA ILE A 31 -0.90 -0.76 -8.14
C ILE A 31 -0.12 -0.54 -6.86
N THR A 32 1.21 -0.46 -6.97
CA THR A 32 2.13 -0.34 -5.85
C THR A 32 2.78 1.04 -5.79
N ALA A 33 3.30 1.41 -4.62
CA ALA A 33 4.11 2.60 -4.45
C ALA A 33 5.45 2.45 -5.17
N PHE A 34 5.77 3.35 -6.10
CA PHE A 34 7.03 3.35 -6.85
C PHE A 34 8.21 3.95 -6.05
N THR A 35 7.94 4.53 -4.88
CA THR A 35 8.93 5.13 -3.97
C THR A 35 8.39 5.14 -2.54
N THR A 36 9.27 5.33 -1.55
CA THR A 36 8.89 5.57 -0.16
C THR A 36 8.45 7.02 0.03
N GLY A 37 7.35 7.25 0.73
CA GLY A 37 6.81 8.60 0.97
C GLY A 37 5.47 8.58 1.69
N ILE A 38 4.74 9.70 1.61
CA ILE A 38 3.38 9.81 2.16
C ILE A 38 2.36 9.72 1.03
N PHE A 39 1.43 8.76 1.14
CA PHE A 39 0.37 8.56 0.16
C PHE A 39 -0.83 9.48 0.45
N TYR A 40 -1.30 10.18 -0.59
CA TYR A 40 -2.50 11.01 -0.52
C TYR A 40 -3.53 10.57 -1.56
N ARG A 41 -4.79 10.50 -1.10
CA ARG A 41 -5.95 10.21 -1.96
C ARG A 41 -6.50 11.44 -2.66
N LYS A 42 -6.11 12.65 -2.23
CA LYS A 42 -6.67 13.93 -2.68
C LYS A 42 -5.56 14.92 -3.09
N PRO A 43 -5.80 15.83 -4.05
CA PRO A 43 -4.84 16.89 -4.39
C PRO A 43 -4.68 17.94 -3.29
N SER A 44 -5.69 18.11 -2.44
CA SER A 44 -5.72 19.04 -1.31
C SER A 44 -6.76 18.57 -0.27
N PRO A 45 -6.75 19.11 0.97
CA PRO A 45 -7.67 18.66 2.04
C PRO A 45 -9.16 18.73 1.68
N ASP A 46 -9.55 19.78 0.95
CA ASP A 46 -10.94 20.10 0.60
C ASP A 46 -11.37 19.56 -0.78
N ALA A 47 -10.45 18.96 -1.54
CA ALA A 47 -10.75 18.39 -2.85
C ALA A 47 -11.32 16.97 -2.74
N PRO A 48 -12.11 16.52 -3.72
CA PRO A 48 -12.54 15.12 -3.78
C PRO A 48 -11.33 14.20 -4.03
N PRO A 49 -11.42 12.92 -3.61
CA PRO A 49 -10.42 11.92 -3.93
C PRO A 49 -10.23 11.74 -5.44
N TYR A 50 -9.00 11.42 -5.83
CA TYR A 50 -8.67 11.12 -7.22
C TYR A 50 -9.44 9.91 -7.74
N ALA A 51 -9.67 8.93 -6.87
CA ALA A 51 -10.41 7.73 -7.18
C ALA A 51 -11.08 7.09 -5.95
N GLU A 52 -12.19 6.39 -6.19
CA GLU A 52 -12.98 5.68 -5.17
C GLU A 52 -13.14 4.19 -5.49
N GLU A 53 -13.41 3.38 -4.46
CA GLU A 53 -13.77 1.98 -4.66
C GLU A 53 -15.06 1.86 -5.51
N GLY A 54 -15.03 0.95 -6.47
CA GLY A 54 -16.09 0.77 -7.44
C GLY A 54 -15.98 1.66 -8.69
N GLU A 55 -15.08 2.66 -8.71
CA GLU A 55 -14.87 3.52 -9.88
C GLU A 55 -14.23 2.76 -11.04
N THR A 56 -14.74 2.98 -12.25
CA THR A 56 -14.10 2.55 -13.50
C THR A 56 -13.06 3.60 -13.93
N ILE A 57 -11.85 3.13 -14.22
CA ILE A 57 -10.69 3.95 -14.56
C ILE A 57 -10.10 3.53 -15.91
N GLU A 58 -9.40 4.46 -16.55
CA GLU A 58 -8.72 4.26 -17.83
C GLU A 58 -7.23 4.62 -17.70
N LYS A 59 -6.40 4.00 -18.55
CA LYS A 59 -4.96 4.25 -18.60
C LYS A 59 -4.68 5.76 -18.68
N GLY A 60 -3.77 6.23 -17.82
CA GLY A 60 -3.45 7.65 -17.69
C GLY A 60 -4.22 8.38 -16.59
N LYS A 61 -5.28 7.78 -16.03
CA LYS A 61 -5.99 8.33 -14.87
C LYS A 61 -5.06 8.42 -13.65
N VAL A 62 -5.05 9.57 -12.99
CA VAL A 62 -4.39 9.77 -11.69
C VAL A 62 -5.23 9.14 -10.59
N LEU A 63 -4.61 8.30 -9.76
CA LEU A 63 -5.25 7.56 -8.67
C LEU A 63 -4.93 8.15 -7.29
N GLY A 64 -3.82 8.89 -7.18
CA GLY A 64 -3.35 9.48 -5.93
C GLY A 64 -1.99 10.14 -6.10
N LEU A 65 -1.40 10.56 -4.98
CA LEU A 65 -0.08 11.18 -4.92
C LEU A 65 0.83 10.44 -3.95
N ILE A 66 2.13 10.46 -4.19
CA ILE A 66 3.16 10.16 -3.19
C ILE A 66 4.01 11.41 -2.99
N GLU A 67 4.01 11.95 -1.79
CA GLU A 67 4.89 13.04 -1.39
C GLU A 67 6.26 12.51 -0.96
N VAL A 68 7.31 13.07 -1.56
CA VAL A 68 8.71 12.82 -1.20
C VAL A 68 9.41 14.16 -1.12
N MET A 69 9.91 14.51 0.07
CA MET A 69 10.65 15.76 0.31
C MET A 69 9.94 17.00 -0.27
N LYS A 70 8.66 17.21 0.05
CA LYS A 70 7.78 18.29 -0.46
C LYS A 70 7.46 18.24 -1.97
N THR A 71 7.85 17.19 -2.67
CA THR A 71 7.49 16.96 -4.07
C THR A 71 6.37 15.96 -4.16
N PHE A 72 5.26 16.33 -4.81
CA PHE A 72 4.10 15.46 -5.01
C PHE A 72 4.19 14.78 -6.37
N ASN A 73 4.28 13.45 -6.36
CA ASN A 73 4.35 12.65 -7.56
C ASN A 73 3.03 11.94 -7.82
N GLN A 74 2.56 11.92 -9.06
CA GLN A 74 1.30 11.28 -9.42
C GLN A 74 1.45 9.76 -9.50
N ILE A 75 0.51 9.05 -8.90
CA ILE A 75 0.28 7.62 -9.16
C ILE A 75 -0.71 7.56 -10.32
N ILE A 76 -0.26 7.05 -11.46
CA ILE A 76 -1.05 6.96 -12.69
C ILE A 76 -1.38 5.50 -12.96
N PHE A 77 -2.62 5.20 -13.34
CA PHE A 77 -2.98 3.86 -13.78
C PHE A 77 -2.31 3.56 -15.13
N PRO A 78 -1.42 2.54 -15.22
CA PRO A 78 -0.69 2.25 -16.45
C PRO A 78 -1.49 1.41 -17.47
N GLY A 79 -2.70 0.98 -17.11
CA GLY A 79 -3.37 -0.16 -17.74
C GLY A 79 -2.95 -1.47 -17.08
N THR A 80 -3.58 -2.58 -17.48
CA THR A 80 -3.12 -3.94 -17.17
C THR A 80 -2.52 -4.57 -18.43
N ASP A 81 -1.93 -5.76 -18.31
CA ASP A 81 -1.41 -6.50 -19.46
C ASP A 81 -2.51 -6.87 -20.48
N SER A 82 -3.77 -6.91 -20.05
CA SER A 82 -4.92 -7.36 -20.84
C SER A 82 -5.91 -6.25 -21.21
N SER A 83 -5.87 -5.08 -20.56
CA SER A 83 -6.84 -4.00 -20.79
C SER A 83 -6.29 -2.62 -20.45
N ASN A 84 -6.71 -1.61 -21.20
CA ASN A 84 -6.44 -0.19 -20.85
C ASN A 84 -7.46 0.37 -19.86
N THR A 85 -8.44 -0.43 -19.43
CA THR A 85 -9.48 -0.04 -18.48
C THR A 85 -9.46 -0.97 -17.27
N GLY A 86 -10.02 -0.52 -16.15
CA GLY A 86 -10.13 -1.32 -14.94
C GLY A 86 -11.16 -0.75 -13.98
N LYS A 87 -11.47 -1.50 -12.92
CA LYS A 87 -12.32 -1.06 -11.82
C LYS A 87 -11.55 -1.13 -10.51
N ILE A 88 -11.63 -0.08 -9.69
CA ILE A 88 -11.01 -0.08 -8.37
C ILE A 88 -11.80 -1.04 -7.48
N LYS A 89 -11.21 -2.20 -7.20
CA LYS A 89 -11.81 -3.22 -6.35
C LYS A 89 -11.64 -2.86 -4.88
N LYS A 90 -10.43 -2.44 -4.50
CA LYS A 90 -10.09 -1.98 -3.14
C LYS A 90 -8.99 -0.92 -3.13
N ILE A 91 -9.05 -0.05 -2.13
CA ILE A 91 -7.98 0.86 -1.76
C ILE A 91 -7.29 0.31 -0.51
N LEU A 92 -6.03 -0.08 -0.66
CA LEU A 92 -5.26 -0.83 0.34
C LEU A 92 -4.48 0.07 1.30
N ALA A 93 -4.25 1.33 0.92
CA ALA A 93 -3.58 2.34 1.73
C ALA A 93 -4.54 3.46 2.14
N LYS A 94 -4.39 3.96 3.37
CA LYS A 94 -5.17 5.07 3.90
C LYS A 94 -4.62 6.41 3.41
N ASP A 95 -5.49 7.42 3.40
CA ASP A 95 -5.06 8.80 3.13
C ASP A 95 -4.07 9.28 4.20
N SER A 96 -3.05 10.03 3.78
CA SER A 96 -1.95 10.52 4.62
C SER A 96 -1.14 9.41 5.32
N GLN A 97 -1.11 8.20 4.76
CA GLN A 97 -0.34 7.08 5.31
C GLN A 97 1.10 7.07 4.76
N GLU A 98 2.08 6.74 5.61
CA GLU A 98 3.43 6.40 5.14
C GLU A 98 3.42 5.08 4.37
N VAL A 99 4.01 5.08 3.18
CA VAL A 99 4.11 3.93 2.29
C VAL A 99 5.56 3.68 1.90
N LYS A 100 5.90 2.40 1.71
CA LYS A 100 7.24 1.96 1.29
C LYS A 100 7.23 1.55 -0.18
N LEU A 101 8.42 1.56 -0.81
CA LEU A 101 8.61 1.00 -2.14
C LEU A 101 7.96 -0.39 -2.26
N ASN A 102 7.21 -0.59 -3.35
CA ASN A 102 6.45 -1.79 -3.70
C ASN A 102 5.26 -2.12 -2.77
N GLN A 103 4.94 -1.27 -1.79
CA GLN A 103 3.73 -1.46 -0.98
C GLN A 103 2.47 -1.33 -1.85
N PRO A 104 1.54 -2.30 -1.81
CA PRO A 104 0.27 -2.19 -2.53
C PRO A 104 -0.58 -1.02 -2.06
N LEU A 105 -1.13 -0.26 -3.00
CA LEU A 105 -1.99 0.91 -2.76
C LEU A 105 -3.41 0.68 -3.25
N PHE A 106 -3.56 0.01 -4.40
CA PHE A 106 -4.86 -0.31 -4.99
C PHE A 106 -4.88 -1.75 -5.49
N LEU A 107 -6.06 -2.36 -5.43
CA LEU A 107 -6.39 -3.61 -6.14
C LEU A 107 -7.36 -3.27 -7.27
N ILE A 108 -6.98 -3.59 -8.50
CA ILE A 108 -7.74 -3.29 -9.71
C ILE A 108 -8.28 -4.61 -10.31
N GLU A 109 -9.56 -4.65 -10.61
CA GLU A 109 -10.15 -5.65 -11.49
C GLU A 109 -9.93 -5.21 -12.94
N PRO A 110 -9.22 -5.98 -13.79
CA PRO A 110 -9.03 -5.63 -15.20
C PRO A 110 -10.37 -5.48 -15.92
N GLY A 111 -10.51 -4.46 -16.75
CA GLY A 111 -11.68 -4.31 -17.62
C GLY A 111 -11.73 -5.42 -18.67
N LYS A 112 -12.93 -5.69 -19.18
CA LYS A 112 -13.14 -6.62 -20.31
C LYS A 112 -12.63 -6.03 -21.63
#